data_AF-A0A7S4S5I5-F1
#
_entry.id   AF-A0A7S4S5I5-F1
#
_cell.length_a   1.000
_cell.length_b   1.000
_cell.length_c   1.000
_cell.angle_alpha   90.00
_cell.angle_beta   90.00
_cell.angle_gamma   90.00
#
_symmetry.space_group_name_H-M   'P 1'
#
loop_
_entity.id
_entity.type
_entity.pdbx_description
1 polymer ?
#
loop_
_entity_poly.entity_id
_entity_poly.type
_entity_poly.pdbx_seq_one_letter_code
_entity_poly.pdbx_strand_id
1 'polypeptide(L)'
;ILQSHYQQIRITFDYTHFDSLDPQYKNHSSLLRSRILPDVQNFWEQTLRVARLPLPLKINQTLCPYYTSTLHIDKGVPDTDLVIFLHVNSEDICVGETLAAAESCQKDQYDRPTVGITYICMDEMDINNDKGIDEIKQVLIHEVAHILGLRAADMAFYRYRNGAPRTPRPLNLTEVTCVDGRNATVQRPAENTLQMGFTNRGNRYYELVTPTVQTVVQNQFNCFEMKGARLENQFEDNCFGSHWEAVSFFR
;
A
#
# COMPACT_ATOMS: atom_id res chain seq x y z
N ILE A 1 -20.64 9.02 3.12
CA ILE A 1 -20.55 9.28 1.66
C ILE A 1 -21.32 8.18 0.95
N LEU A 2 -22.28 8.48 0.08
CA LEU A 2 -23.01 7.43 -0.67
C LEU A 2 -22.09 6.85 -1.76
N GLN A 3 -22.10 5.52 -1.93
CA GLN A 3 -21.26 4.82 -2.92
C GLN A 3 -21.54 5.26 -4.37
N SER A 4 -22.73 5.81 -4.64
CA SER A 4 -23.13 6.38 -5.92
C SER A 4 -22.26 7.56 -6.39
N HIS A 5 -21.44 8.15 -5.51
CA HIS A 5 -20.53 9.25 -5.84
C HIS A 5 -19.07 8.81 -5.98
N TYR A 6 -18.78 7.51 -5.90
CA TYR A 6 -17.42 7.02 -6.04
C TYR A 6 -17.01 7.02 -7.51
N GLN A 7 -15.90 7.70 -7.82
CA GLN A 7 -15.33 7.81 -9.15
C GLN A 7 -13.96 7.13 -9.18
N GLN A 8 -13.42 6.87 -10.36
CA GLN A 8 -12.06 6.32 -10.49
C GLN A 8 -11.08 7.19 -9.72
N ILE A 9 -10.19 6.54 -8.95
CA ILE A 9 -9.08 7.23 -8.27
C ILE A 9 -8.21 7.93 -9.32
N ARG A 10 -7.67 9.09 -8.96
CA ARG A 10 -6.69 9.83 -9.77
C ARG A 10 -5.35 9.77 -9.06
N ILE A 11 -4.36 9.16 -9.71
CA ILE A 11 -3.02 8.98 -9.15
C ILE A 11 -2.05 9.90 -9.90
N THR A 12 -1.12 10.51 -9.17
CA THR A 12 -0.06 11.31 -9.77
C THR A 12 1.29 10.88 -9.20
N PHE A 13 2.19 10.47 -10.10
CA PHE A 13 3.58 10.22 -9.75
C PHE A 13 4.37 11.53 -9.75
N ASP A 14 5.09 11.80 -8.66
CA ASP A 14 6.03 12.91 -8.56
C ASP A 14 7.44 12.38 -8.88
N TYR A 15 8.00 12.92 -9.97
CA TYR A 15 9.29 12.51 -10.52
C TYR A 15 10.44 13.42 -10.08
N THR A 16 10.25 14.33 -9.13
CA THR A 16 11.23 15.39 -8.86
C THR A 16 12.61 14.84 -8.48
N HIS A 17 12.68 13.82 -7.62
CA HIS A 17 13.93 13.15 -7.28
C HIS A 17 14.48 12.33 -8.46
N PHE A 18 13.59 11.59 -9.12
CA PHE A 18 13.90 10.77 -10.28
C PHE A 18 14.57 11.57 -11.42
N ASP A 19 14.08 12.78 -11.71
CA ASP A 19 14.62 13.66 -12.75
C ASP A 19 16.01 14.22 -12.42
N SER A 20 16.38 14.28 -11.15
CA SER A 20 17.70 14.80 -10.75
C SER A 20 18.86 13.84 -11.06
N LEU A 21 18.57 12.58 -11.40
CA LEU A 21 19.54 11.49 -11.57
C LEU A 21 19.65 10.98 -13.04
N ASP A 22 18.98 11.65 -13.98
CA ASP A 22 18.70 11.18 -15.35
C ASP A 22 19.92 10.69 -16.18
N PRO A 23 21.17 11.21 -16.07
CA PRO A 23 22.25 10.73 -16.93
C PRO A 23 22.62 9.25 -16.73
N GLN A 24 22.55 8.74 -15.49
CA GLN A 24 23.01 7.38 -15.15
C GLN A 24 21.98 6.30 -15.50
N TYR A 25 20.69 6.60 -15.31
CA TYR A 25 19.59 5.64 -15.44
C TYR A 25 18.66 5.94 -16.62
N LYS A 26 19.13 6.64 -17.65
CA LYS A 26 18.31 7.12 -18.77
C LYS A 26 17.37 6.07 -19.38
N ASN A 27 17.86 4.84 -19.61
CA ASN A 27 17.05 3.77 -20.21
C ASN A 27 15.96 3.27 -19.25
N HIS A 28 16.31 2.99 -18.00
CA HIS A 28 15.36 2.64 -16.93
C HIS A 28 14.30 3.73 -16.78
N SER A 29 14.76 4.98 -16.75
CA SER A 29 13.93 6.15 -16.58
C SER A 29 12.93 6.33 -17.71
N SER A 30 13.39 6.17 -18.95
CA SER A 30 12.56 6.20 -20.15
C SER A 30 11.52 5.09 -20.14
N LEU A 31 11.88 3.88 -19.73
CA LEU A 31 10.96 2.73 -19.70
C LEU A 31 9.88 2.90 -18.62
N LEU A 32 10.28 3.33 -17.42
CA LEU A 32 9.35 3.59 -16.33
C LEU A 32 8.32 4.65 -16.70
N ARG A 33 8.76 5.76 -17.29
CA ARG A 33 7.87 6.86 -17.71
C ARG A 33 6.93 6.48 -18.85
N SER A 34 7.45 5.78 -19.85
CA SER A 34 6.70 5.57 -21.10
C SER A 34 5.79 4.34 -21.06
N ARG A 35 6.08 3.36 -20.19
CA ARG A 35 5.37 2.07 -20.17
C ARG A 35 4.93 1.66 -18.76
N ILE A 36 5.88 1.46 -17.85
CA ILE A 36 5.60 0.76 -16.58
C ILE A 36 4.68 1.59 -15.67
N LEU A 37 5.03 2.84 -15.35
CA LEU A 37 4.24 3.67 -14.43
C LEU A 37 2.85 4.02 -14.98
N PRO A 38 2.69 4.32 -16.29
CA PRO A 38 1.35 4.41 -16.88
C PRO A 38 0.52 3.13 -16.72
N ASP A 39 1.10 1.95 -16.89
CA ASP A 39 0.40 0.68 -16.70
C ASP A 39 0.00 0.47 -15.23
N VAL A 40 0.90 0.76 -14.28
CA VAL A 40 0.65 0.70 -12.83
C VAL A 40 -0.47 1.66 -12.43
N GLN A 41 -0.41 2.91 -12.90
CA GLN A 41 -1.46 3.90 -12.67
C GLN A 41 -2.80 3.39 -13.21
N ASN A 42 -2.82 2.99 -14.49
CA ASN A 42 -4.04 2.53 -15.14
C ASN A 42 -4.66 1.31 -14.43
N PHE A 43 -3.84 0.36 -13.96
CA PHE A 43 -4.32 -0.77 -13.17
C PHE A 43 -5.12 -0.30 -11.94
N TRP A 44 -4.57 0.62 -11.15
CA TRP A 44 -5.22 1.10 -9.93
C TRP A 44 -6.40 2.04 -10.19
N GLU A 45 -6.31 2.91 -11.20
CA GLU A 45 -7.41 3.80 -11.59
C GLU A 45 -8.62 3.03 -12.15
N GLN A 46 -8.40 1.90 -12.79
CA GLN A 46 -9.47 1.00 -13.24
C GLN A 46 -10.03 0.13 -12.11
N THR A 47 -9.18 -0.26 -11.15
CA THR A 47 -9.55 -1.18 -10.06
C THR A 47 -10.30 -0.45 -8.94
N LEU A 48 -9.90 0.77 -8.58
CA LEU A 48 -10.39 1.45 -7.39
C LEU A 48 -11.27 2.65 -7.72
N ARG A 49 -12.38 2.74 -6.98
CA ARG A 49 -13.24 3.92 -6.95
C ARG A 49 -13.23 4.54 -5.56
N VAL A 50 -13.20 5.86 -5.53
CA VAL A 50 -13.00 6.67 -4.33
C VAL A 50 -13.93 7.88 -4.32
N ALA A 51 -14.16 8.45 -3.15
CA ALA A 51 -14.69 9.80 -3.04
C ALA A 51 -13.58 10.78 -3.44
N ARG A 52 -13.67 11.39 -4.62
CA ARG A 52 -12.61 12.29 -5.10
C ARG A 52 -12.40 13.49 -4.18
N LEU A 53 -11.15 13.91 -4.05
CA LEU A 53 -10.81 15.15 -3.36
C LEU A 53 -11.37 16.34 -4.18
N PRO A 54 -12.13 17.24 -3.55
CA PRO A 54 -12.77 18.37 -4.23
C PRO A 54 -11.82 19.55 -4.45
N LEU A 55 -10.66 19.54 -3.78
CA LEU A 55 -9.65 20.59 -3.84
C LEU A 55 -8.30 19.96 -4.21
N PRO A 56 -7.36 20.74 -4.76
CA PRO A 56 -5.99 20.29 -4.99
C PRO A 56 -5.38 19.69 -3.72
N LEU A 57 -4.71 18.54 -3.88
CA LEU A 57 -4.11 17.80 -2.79
C LEU A 57 -2.79 18.46 -2.36
N LYS A 58 -2.76 19.02 -1.16
CA LYS A 58 -1.54 19.61 -0.59
C LYS A 58 -0.64 18.54 0.01
N ILE A 59 0.67 18.72 -0.19
CA ILE A 59 1.71 17.88 0.42
C ILE A 59 2.15 18.50 1.75
N ASN A 60 2.03 17.73 2.82
CA ASN A 60 2.52 18.09 4.14
C ASN A 60 3.96 17.55 4.32
N GLN A 61 4.95 18.42 4.17
CA GLN A 61 6.35 18.05 4.28
C GLN A 61 6.78 17.59 5.67
N THR A 62 6.02 17.91 6.73
CA THR A 62 6.31 17.36 8.06
C THR A 62 5.97 15.87 8.14
N LEU A 63 4.96 15.42 7.39
CA LEU A 63 4.53 14.01 7.35
C LEU A 63 5.27 13.23 6.26
N CYS A 64 5.54 13.88 5.12
CA CYS A 64 6.24 13.32 3.97
C CYS A 64 7.45 14.22 3.64
N PRO A 65 8.60 14.04 4.30
CA PRO A 65 9.75 14.94 4.19
C PRO A 65 10.57 14.75 2.90
N TYR A 66 9.88 14.55 1.77
CA TYR A 66 10.50 14.35 0.47
C TYR A 66 10.55 15.65 -0.33
N TYR A 67 11.58 15.78 -1.15
CA TYR A 67 11.75 16.93 -2.01
C TYR A 67 10.60 16.99 -3.04
N THR A 68 9.90 18.12 -3.10
CA THR A 68 8.81 18.38 -4.03
C THR A 68 8.76 19.86 -4.38
N SER A 69 8.06 20.21 -5.46
CA SER A 69 7.87 21.60 -5.88
C SER A 69 7.17 22.42 -4.80
N THR A 70 7.62 23.66 -4.57
CA THR A 70 6.93 24.62 -3.68
C THR A 70 5.48 24.85 -4.09
N LEU A 71 5.17 24.71 -5.38
CA LEU A 71 3.79 24.77 -5.89
C LEU A 71 2.90 23.65 -5.31
N HIS A 72 3.42 22.42 -5.19
CA HIS A 72 2.67 21.28 -4.63
C HIS A 72 2.39 21.46 -3.12
N ILE A 73 3.26 22.18 -2.43
CA ILE A 73 3.10 22.53 -1.00
C ILE A 73 2.05 23.63 -0.86
N ASP A 74 2.24 24.73 -1.59
CA ASP A 74 1.45 25.96 -1.41
C ASP A 74 0.06 25.87 -2.02
N LYS A 75 -0.04 25.31 -3.23
CA LYS A 75 -1.27 25.26 -4.03
C LYS A 75 -1.87 23.86 -4.12
N GLY A 76 -1.07 22.82 -3.89
CA GLY A 76 -1.52 21.43 -4.02
C GLY A 76 -1.48 20.93 -5.47
N VAL A 77 -1.52 19.62 -5.62
CA VAL A 77 -1.60 18.94 -6.92
C VAL A 77 -3.08 18.91 -7.35
N PRO A 78 -3.45 19.55 -8.47
CA PRO A 78 -4.83 19.59 -8.93
C PRO A 78 -5.26 18.23 -9.46
N ASP A 79 -6.55 17.94 -9.35
CA ASP A 79 -7.16 16.73 -9.89
C ASP A 79 -6.51 15.40 -9.48
N THR A 80 -5.96 15.35 -8.27
CA THR A 80 -5.28 14.18 -7.74
C THR A 80 -5.92 13.73 -6.43
N ASP A 81 -6.05 12.42 -6.26
CA ASP A 81 -6.52 11.82 -5.02
C ASP A 81 -5.42 11.07 -4.25
N LEU A 82 -4.32 10.72 -4.93
CA LEU A 82 -3.12 10.11 -4.36
C LEU A 82 -1.87 10.61 -5.11
N VAL A 83 -0.92 11.19 -4.38
CA VAL A 83 0.42 11.50 -4.91
C VAL A 83 1.41 10.44 -4.47
N ILE A 84 2.24 9.96 -5.39
CA ILE A 84 3.26 8.95 -5.12
C ILE A 84 4.62 9.51 -5.53
N PHE A 85 5.50 9.69 -4.55
CA PHE A 85 6.88 10.09 -4.79
C PHE A 85 7.71 8.91 -5.27
N LEU A 86 8.53 9.15 -6.29
CA LEU A 86 9.48 8.15 -6.79
C LEU A 86 10.88 8.44 -6.24
N HIS A 87 11.33 7.60 -5.31
CA HIS A 87 12.72 7.58 -4.85
C HIS A 87 13.45 6.44 -5.53
N VAL A 88 14.73 6.61 -5.81
CA VAL A 88 15.51 5.60 -6.54
C VAL A 88 16.79 5.29 -5.80
N ASN A 89 17.19 4.02 -5.80
CA ASN A 89 18.47 3.53 -5.26
C ASN A 89 18.79 4.03 -3.85
N SER A 90 17.78 3.97 -2.96
CA SER A 90 17.99 4.26 -1.55
C SER A 90 18.91 3.19 -0.93
N GLU A 91 20.05 3.60 -0.37
CA GLU A 91 21.06 2.68 0.18
C GLU A 91 20.49 1.75 1.28
N ASP A 92 19.56 2.26 2.10
CA ASP A 92 18.94 1.50 3.19
C ASP A 92 17.85 0.50 2.75
N ILE A 93 17.31 0.68 1.54
CA ILE A 93 16.16 -0.09 1.03
C ILE A 93 16.58 -1.05 -0.08
N CYS A 94 17.44 -0.58 -0.99
CA CYS A 94 17.94 -1.35 -2.11
C CYS A 94 19.10 -2.24 -1.67
N VAL A 95 18.76 -3.19 -0.80
CA VAL A 95 19.66 -4.21 -0.27
C VAL A 95 19.25 -5.59 -0.77
N GLY A 96 20.23 -6.43 -1.11
CA GLY A 96 19.99 -7.77 -1.65
C GLY A 96 19.30 -7.71 -3.01
N GLU A 97 18.22 -8.48 -3.17
CA GLU A 97 17.46 -8.61 -4.42
C GLU A 97 16.15 -7.78 -4.41
N THR A 98 16.08 -6.74 -3.55
CA THR A 98 14.89 -5.90 -3.42
C THR A 98 14.70 -5.07 -4.68
N LEU A 99 13.59 -5.26 -5.39
CA LEU A 99 13.26 -4.50 -6.61
C LEU A 99 12.60 -3.15 -6.31
N ALA A 100 11.72 -3.12 -5.31
CA ALA A 100 11.08 -1.91 -4.83
C ALA A 100 10.55 -2.09 -3.40
N ALA A 101 10.21 -0.98 -2.76
CA ALA A 101 9.46 -0.94 -1.51
C ALA A 101 8.58 0.31 -1.48
N ALA A 102 7.55 0.34 -0.63
CA ALA A 102 6.72 1.52 -0.51
C ALA A 102 6.03 1.70 0.84
N GLU A 103 5.67 2.96 1.09
CA GLU A 103 4.93 3.35 2.28
C GLU A 103 4.04 4.55 2.02
N SER A 104 2.89 4.61 2.73
CA SER A 104 2.14 5.87 2.85
C SER A 104 2.65 6.70 4.02
N CYS A 105 2.78 8.00 3.78
CA CYS A 105 3.31 8.97 4.74
C CYS A 105 2.28 10.06 5.10
N GLN A 106 1.24 10.28 4.28
CA GLN A 106 0.17 11.24 4.58
C GLN A 106 -1.21 10.61 4.44
N LYS A 107 -2.10 10.96 5.37
CA LYS A 107 -3.52 10.59 5.34
C LYS A 107 -4.41 11.84 5.47
N ASP A 108 -5.62 11.77 4.93
CA ASP A 108 -6.63 12.80 5.15
C ASP A 108 -7.30 12.69 6.53
N GLN A 109 -8.25 13.57 6.83
CA GLN A 109 -9.01 13.58 8.09
C GLN A 109 -9.90 12.35 8.31
N TYR A 110 -10.05 11.51 7.28
CA TYR A 110 -10.77 10.24 7.31
C TYR A 110 -9.81 9.05 7.21
N ASP A 111 -8.55 9.24 7.58
CA ASP A 111 -7.49 8.24 7.59
C ASP A 111 -7.18 7.62 6.21
N ARG A 112 -7.66 8.22 5.12
CA ARG A 112 -7.37 7.73 3.78
C ARG A 112 -5.96 8.14 3.38
N PRO A 113 -5.09 7.21 2.93
CA PRO A 113 -3.81 7.56 2.34
C PRO A 113 -3.99 8.53 1.16
N THR A 114 -3.24 9.63 1.20
CA THR A 114 -3.24 10.67 0.15
C THR A 114 -1.86 10.92 -0.43
N VAL A 115 -0.80 10.60 0.32
CA VAL A 115 0.57 10.66 -0.19
C VAL A 115 1.34 9.44 0.28
N GLY A 116 2.10 8.86 -0.65
CA GLY A 116 3.08 7.82 -0.35
C GLY A 116 4.34 7.99 -1.16
N ILE A 117 5.25 7.05 -0.95
CA ILE A 117 6.53 6.96 -1.65
C ILE A 117 6.76 5.52 -2.07
N THR A 118 7.35 5.38 -3.26
CA THR A 118 7.94 4.13 -3.72
C THR A 118 9.44 4.34 -3.85
N TYR A 119 10.21 3.42 -3.30
CA TYR A 119 11.64 3.26 -3.52
C TYR A 119 11.81 2.25 -4.65
N ILE A 120 12.50 2.62 -5.73
CA ILE A 120 12.75 1.77 -6.88
C ILE A 120 14.24 1.50 -6.99
N CYS A 121 14.63 0.24 -6.98
CA CYS A 121 16.02 -0.19 -7.05
C CYS A 121 16.40 -0.41 -8.52
N MET A 122 16.75 0.67 -9.20
CA MET A 122 17.05 0.71 -10.63
C MET A 122 18.20 -0.22 -11.01
N ASP A 123 19.16 -0.42 -10.11
CA ASP A 123 20.30 -1.31 -10.35
C ASP A 123 19.89 -2.79 -10.42
N GLU A 124 18.79 -3.16 -9.75
CA GLU A 124 18.27 -4.53 -9.71
C GLU A 124 17.26 -4.81 -10.83
N MET A 125 16.88 -3.80 -11.60
CA MET A 125 15.90 -3.95 -12.67
C MET A 125 16.51 -4.61 -13.92
N ASP A 126 15.97 -5.75 -14.33
CA ASP A 126 16.26 -6.31 -15.65
C ASP A 126 15.34 -5.72 -16.73
N ILE A 127 15.82 -4.67 -17.38
CA ILE A 127 15.08 -4.00 -18.47
C ILE A 127 15.37 -4.57 -19.86
N ASN A 128 16.20 -5.61 -19.97
CA ASN A 128 16.66 -6.13 -21.26
C ASN A 128 15.74 -7.22 -21.84
N ASN A 129 14.75 -7.67 -21.09
CA ASN A 129 13.75 -8.63 -21.56
C ASN A 129 12.36 -8.36 -20.97
N ASP A 130 11.32 -8.84 -21.67
CA ASP A 130 9.94 -8.60 -21.26
C ASP A 130 9.58 -9.21 -19.90
N LYS A 131 10.25 -10.29 -19.48
CA LYS A 131 9.98 -10.92 -18.17
C LYS A 131 10.40 -9.99 -17.03
N GLY A 132 11.59 -9.41 -17.09
CA GLY A 132 12.06 -8.45 -16.07
C GLY A 132 11.24 -7.16 -16.06
N ILE A 133 10.78 -6.69 -17.22
CA ILE A 133 9.87 -5.54 -17.34
C ILE A 133 8.50 -5.85 -16.71
N ASP A 134 7.96 -7.04 -16.96
CA ASP A 134 6.69 -7.45 -16.35
C ASP A 134 6.83 -7.68 -14.85
N GLU A 135 7.97 -8.20 -14.38
CA GLU A 135 8.27 -8.40 -12.96
C GLU A 135 8.26 -7.08 -12.19
N ILE A 136 9.05 -6.08 -12.62
CA ILE A 136 9.05 -4.76 -11.95
C ILE A 136 7.68 -4.09 -12.00
N LYS A 137 6.91 -4.29 -13.08
CA LYS A 137 5.54 -3.77 -13.19
C LYS A 137 4.62 -4.41 -12.14
N GLN A 138 4.68 -5.73 -11.94
CA GLN A 138 3.90 -6.41 -10.90
C GLN A 138 4.33 -6.00 -9.50
N VAL A 139 5.64 -5.85 -9.28
CA VAL A 139 6.18 -5.34 -8.01
C VAL A 139 5.69 -3.92 -7.74
N LEU A 140 5.71 -3.01 -8.71
CA LEU A 140 5.20 -1.65 -8.49
C LEU A 140 3.68 -1.61 -8.29
N ILE A 141 2.91 -2.50 -8.94
CA ILE A 141 1.49 -2.68 -8.60
C ILE A 141 1.35 -3.08 -7.14
N HIS A 142 2.13 -4.07 -6.69
CA HIS A 142 2.17 -4.54 -5.30
C HIS A 142 2.52 -3.42 -4.31
N GLU A 143 3.59 -2.67 -4.56
CA GLU A 143 4.04 -1.57 -3.71
C GLU A 143 2.99 -0.45 -3.59
N VAL A 144 2.30 -0.13 -4.67
CA VAL A 144 1.19 0.84 -4.61
C VAL A 144 0.03 0.31 -3.75
N ALA A 145 -0.17 -1.00 -3.63
CA ALA A 145 -1.16 -1.57 -2.69
C ALA A 145 -0.81 -1.24 -1.23
N HIS A 146 0.47 -1.28 -0.87
CA HIS A 146 0.94 -0.89 0.46
C HIS A 146 0.68 0.60 0.74
N ILE A 147 0.92 1.48 -0.24
CA ILE A 147 0.55 2.91 -0.13
C ILE A 147 -0.96 3.08 0.07
N LEU A 148 -1.77 2.28 -0.64
CA LEU A 148 -3.24 2.33 -0.57
C LEU A 148 -3.81 1.77 0.74
N GLY A 149 -2.96 1.28 1.64
CA GLY A 149 -3.31 0.92 3.01
C GLY A 149 -3.27 -0.58 3.31
N LEU A 150 -2.73 -1.41 2.42
CA LEU A 150 -2.51 -2.84 2.71
C LEU A 150 -1.22 -3.02 3.52
N ARG A 151 -1.18 -2.48 4.74
CA ARG A 151 -0.06 -2.68 5.68
C ARG A 151 -0.61 -2.91 7.08
N ALA A 152 0.12 -3.68 7.90
CA ALA A 152 -0.25 -3.92 9.30
C ALA A 152 -0.54 -2.62 10.07
N ALA A 153 0.26 -1.57 9.84
CA ALA A 153 0.11 -0.27 10.48
C ALA A 153 -1.15 0.50 10.03
N ASP A 154 -1.71 0.18 8.87
CA ASP A 154 -2.87 0.88 8.29
C ASP A 154 -4.21 0.23 8.66
N MET A 155 -4.23 -1.05 9.04
CA MET A 155 -5.46 -1.79 9.35
C MET A 155 -6.25 -1.19 10.52
N ALA A 156 -5.60 -0.54 11.49
CA ALA A 156 -6.28 0.13 12.60
C ALA A 156 -7.08 1.36 12.15
N PHE A 157 -6.74 1.89 10.99
CA PHE A 157 -7.35 3.08 10.39
C PHE A 157 -8.51 2.75 9.45
N TYR A 158 -8.77 1.46 9.18
CA TYR A 158 -9.83 1.06 8.28
C TYR A 158 -11.20 1.59 8.71
N ARG A 159 -12.03 1.88 7.71
CA ARG A 159 -13.36 2.47 7.87
C ARG A 159 -14.44 1.62 7.23
N TYR A 160 -15.65 1.74 7.74
CA TYR A 160 -16.84 1.21 7.09
C TYR A 160 -17.17 2.01 5.82
N ARG A 161 -18.00 1.44 4.95
CA ARG A 161 -18.47 2.12 3.73
C ARG A 161 -19.17 3.46 3.99
N ASN A 162 -19.79 3.62 5.16
CA ASN A 162 -20.42 4.89 5.56
C ASN A 162 -19.39 5.97 6.00
N GLY A 163 -18.12 5.62 6.14
CA GLY A 163 -17.03 6.50 6.58
C GLY A 163 -16.77 6.47 8.09
N ALA A 164 -17.52 5.68 8.87
CA ALA A 164 -17.24 5.52 10.30
C ALA A 164 -15.97 4.67 10.51
N PRO A 165 -15.12 4.98 11.51
CA PRO A 165 -13.95 4.17 11.81
C PRO A 165 -14.38 2.77 12.30
N ARG A 166 -13.66 1.73 11.86
CA ARG A 166 -13.90 0.36 12.35
C ARG A 166 -13.31 0.14 13.73
N THR A 167 -12.15 0.73 13.97
CA THR A 167 -11.51 0.75 15.30
C THR A 167 -11.97 2.00 16.06
N PRO A 168 -12.48 1.87 17.29
CA PRO A 168 -12.89 3.01 18.12
C PRO A 168 -11.78 4.08 18.23
N ARG A 169 -12.19 5.34 18.38
CA ARG A 169 -11.29 6.48 18.54
C ARG A 169 -11.38 7.04 19.98
N PRO A 170 -10.29 7.57 20.56
CA PRO A 170 -8.93 7.66 20.00
C PRO A 170 -8.28 6.28 19.82
N LEU A 171 -7.34 6.17 18.87
CA LEU A 171 -6.56 4.95 18.71
C LEU A 171 -5.61 4.80 19.89
N ASN A 172 -5.84 3.78 20.71
CA ASN A 172 -4.99 3.48 21.84
C ASN A 172 -3.90 2.49 21.42
N LEU A 173 -2.70 2.72 21.95
CA LEU A 173 -1.64 1.72 21.90
C LEU A 173 -1.98 0.60 22.87
N THR A 174 -1.91 -0.63 22.39
CA THR A 174 -2.16 -1.84 23.17
C THR A 174 -1.05 -2.84 22.94
N GLU A 175 -0.67 -3.54 24.01
CA GLU A 175 0.22 -4.69 23.87
C GLU A 175 -0.52 -5.83 23.15
N VAL A 176 0.12 -6.37 22.12
CA VAL A 176 -0.35 -7.53 21.35
C VAL A 176 0.83 -8.48 21.15
N THR A 177 0.53 -9.77 20.97
CA THR A 177 1.56 -10.76 20.67
C THR A 177 1.62 -11.04 19.18
N CYS A 178 2.70 -10.60 18.53
CA CYS A 178 2.89 -10.64 17.08
C CYS A 178 2.98 -12.06 16.52
N VAL A 179 2.96 -12.20 15.19
CA VAL A 179 3.05 -13.50 14.50
C VAL A 179 4.25 -14.35 14.92
N ASP A 180 5.38 -13.71 15.25
CA ASP A 180 6.65 -14.32 15.69
C ASP A 180 6.69 -14.68 17.20
N GLY A 181 5.65 -14.36 17.97
CA GLY A 181 5.60 -14.61 19.40
C GLY A 181 6.05 -13.45 20.29
N ARG A 182 6.65 -12.38 19.75
CA ARG A 182 7.07 -11.23 20.55
C ARG A 182 5.87 -10.36 20.94
N ASN A 183 5.97 -9.68 22.08
CA ASN A 183 5.03 -8.62 22.41
C ASN A 183 5.43 -7.31 21.73
N ALA A 184 4.46 -6.60 21.18
CA ALA A 184 4.64 -5.25 20.66
C ALA A 184 3.49 -4.34 21.11
N THR A 185 3.79 -3.08 21.34
CA THR A 185 2.79 -2.05 21.64
C THR A 185 2.43 -1.34 20.35
N VAL A 186 1.23 -1.61 19.83
CA VAL A 186 0.77 -1.11 18.52
C VAL A 186 -0.65 -0.58 18.59
N GLN A 187 -1.06 0.17 17.57
CA GLN A 187 -2.48 0.50 17.37
C GLN A 187 -3.19 -0.76 16.87
N ARG A 188 -3.92 -1.44 17.75
CA ARG A 188 -4.60 -2.69 17.41
C ARG A 188 -5.88 -2.42 16.62
N PRO A 189 -6.08 -3.02 15.44
CA PRO A 189 -7.36 -2.99 14.75
C PRO A 189 -8.46 -3.65 15.58
N ALA A 190 -9.71 -3.19 15.45
CA ALA A 190 -10.83 -3.86 16.12
C ALA A 190 -10.99 -5.33 15.68
N GLU A 191 -11.51 -6.17 16.58
CA GLU A 191 -11.74 -7.61 16.36
C GLU A 191 -12.65 -7.94 15.15
N ASN A 192 -13.47 -6.99 14.71
CA ASN A 192 -14.30 -7.15 13.52
C ASN A 192 -13.58 -6.74 12.22
N THR A 193 -12.28 -6.44 12.31
CA THR A 193 -11.39 -6.04 11.21
C THR A 193 -10.24 -7.01 11.10
N LEU A 194 -9.57 -7.32 12.21
CA LEU A 194 -8.44 -8.24 12.27
C LEU A 194 -8.62 -9.21 13.45
N GLN A 195 -8.49 -10.51 13.20
CA GLN A 195 -8.57 -11.55 14.23
C GLN A 195 -7.30 -12.38 14.28
N MET A 196 -6.94 -12.85 15.47
CA MET A 196 -5.83 -13.78 15.67
C MET A 196 -6.31 -15.22 15.62
N GLY A 197 -5.51 -16.11 15.04
CA GLY A 197 -5.74 -17.55 15.06
C GLY A 197 -4.43 -18.34 15.10
N PHE A 198 -4.57 -19.66 15.14
CA PHE A 198 -3.46 -20.61 15.07
C PHE A 198 -3.69 -21.62 13.96
N THR A 199 -2.63 -21.96 13.21
CA THR A 199 -2.67 -23.06 12.24
C THR A 199 -2.70 -24.40 12.98
N ASN A 200 -2.98 -25.50 12.27
CA ASN A 200 -2.90 -26.85 12.83
C ASN A 200 -1.51 -27.22 13.35
N ARG A 201 -0.47 -26.47 12.95
CA ARG A 201 0.92 -26.64 13.40
C ARG A 201 1.27 -25.75 14.60
N GLY A 202 0.31 -24.98 15.12
CA GLY A 202 0.52 -24.08 16.25
C GLY A 202 1.12 -22.72 15.88
N ASN A 203 1.30 -22.41 14.58
CA ASN A 203 1.82 -21.10 14.17
C ASN A 203 0.71 -20.05 14.28
N ARG A 204 1.00 -18.91 14.91
CA ARG A 204 0.07 -17.79 15.01
C ARG A 204 -0.09 -17.11 13.65
N TYR A 205 -1.30 -16.67 13.33
CA TYR A 205 -1.58 -15.79 12.20
C TYR A 205 -2.59 -14.73 12.59
N TYR A 206 -2.68 -13.68 11.77
CA TYR A 206 -3.79 -12.75 11.78
C TYR A 206 -4.58 -12.85 10.48
N GLU A 207 -5.87 -12.58 10.57
CA GLU A 207 -6.83 -12.74 9.46
C GLU A 207 -7.66 -11.46 9.35
N LEU A 208 -7.73 -10.90 8.14
CA LEU A 208 -8.59 -9.77 7.83
C LEU A 208 -10.03 -10.25 7.62
N VAL A 209 -10.90 -9.93 8.57
CA VAL A 209 -12.28 -10.44 8.66
C VAL A 209 -13.34 -9.41 8.27
N THR A 210 -12.98 -8.44 7.42
CA THR A 210 -13.98 -7.48 6.94
C THR A 210 -15.00 -8.18 6.03
N PRO A 211 -16.28 -7.75 5.99
CA PRO A 211 -17.31 -8.45 5.22
C PRO A 211 -16.97 -8.63 3.74
N THR A 212 -16.34 -7.63 3.09
CA THR A 212 -15.95 -7.76 1.68
C THR A 212 -14.83 -8.78 1.50
N VAL A 213 -13.81 -8.77 2.38
CA VAL A 213 -12.74 -9.78 2.33
C VAL A 213 -13.32 -11.17 2.55
N GLN A 214 -14.18 -11.34 3.56
CA GLN A 214 -14.86 -12.60 3.84
C GLN A 214 -15.64 -13.11 2.60
N THR A 215 -16.46 -12.27 1.98
CA THR A 215 -17.22 -12.66 0.78
C THR A 215 -16.30 -13.08 -0.37
N VAL A 216 -15.20 -12.33 -0.60
CA VAL A 216 -14.25 -12.63 -1.68
C VAL A 216 -13.58 -13.99 -1.47
N VAL A 217 -13.07 -14.27 -0.26
CA VAL A 217 -12.39 -15.55 0.01
C VAL A 217 -13.35 -16.73 -0.01
N GLN A 218 -14.57 -16.56 0.50
CA GLN A 218 -15.60 -17.61 0.47
C GLN A 218 -15.92 -18.00 -0.98
N ASN A 219 -16.02 -17.01 -1.87
CA ASN A 219 -16.26 -17.24 -3.29
C ASN A 219 -15.04 -17.86 -3.99
N GLN A 220 -13.84 -17.34 -3.71
CA GLN A 220 -12.59 -17.82 -4.31
C GLN A 220 -12.34 -19.30 -4.01
N PHE A 221 -12.53 -19.71 -2.74
CA PHE A 221 -12.22 -21.06 -2.27
C PHE A 221 -13.45 -21.97 -2.18
N ASN A 222 -14.63 -21.47 -2.55
CA ASN A 222 -15.92 -22.17 -2.40
C ASN A 222 -16.11 -22.75 -0.98
N CYS A 223 -15.78 -21.95 0.03
CA CYS A 223 -15.79 -22.36 1.45
C CYS A 223 -16.48 -21.30 2.31
N PHE A 224 -17.79 -21.48 2.55
CA PHE A 224 -18.62 -20.52 3.29
C PHE A 224 -18.31 -20.42 4.79
N GLU A 225 -17.51 -21.33 5.34
CA GLU A 225 -17.07 -21.27 6.73
C GLU A 225 -15.89 -20.30 6.96
N MET A 226 -15.24 -19.84 5.88
CA MET A 226 -14.15 -18.89 5.97
C MET A 226 -14.62 -17.56 6.58
N LYS A 227 -13.82 -17.03 7.52
CA LYS A 227 -14.10 -15.78 8.23
C LYS A 227 -13.39 -14.58 7.62
N GLY A 228 -12.28 -14.80 6.92
CA GLY A 228 -11.49 -13.74 6.31
C GLY A 228 -10.32 -14.29 5.49
N ALA A 229 -9.43 -13.38 5.09
CA ALA A 229 -8.20 -13.70 4.40
C ALA A 229 -7.03 -13.66 5.38
N ARG A 230 -6.30 -14.76 5.49
CA ARG A 230 -5.10 -14.82 6.34
C ARG A 230 -4.00 -13.95 5.76
N LEU A 231 -3.32 -13.26 6.66
CA LEU A 231 -2.09 -12.56 6.36
C LEU A 231 -0.91 -13.52 6.50
N GLU A 232 0.12 -13.26 5.71
CA GLU A 232 1.41 -13.95 5.81
C GLU A 232 1.95 -13.83 7.24
N ASN A 233 2.54 -14.91 7.73
CA ASN A 233 3.05 -15.00 9.10
C ASN A 233 4.50 -15.49 9.14
N GLN A 234 5.20 -15.44 8.01
CA GLN A 234 6.59 -15.83 7.86
C GLN A 234 7.40 -14.69 7.28
N PHE A 235 8.61 -14.49 7.79
CA PHE A 235 9.53 -13.44 7.34
C PHE A 235 8.93 -12.03 7.39
N GLU A 236 7.98 -11.80 8.31
CA GLU A 236 7.32 -10.51 8.51
C GLU A 236 8.04 -9.68 9.59
N ASP A 237 8.50 -8.49 9.24
CA ASP A 237 9.13 -7.56 10.19
C ASP A 237 8.09 -6.82 11.05
N ASN A 238 6.81 -6.88 10.64
CA ASN A 238 5.69 -6.24 11.32
C ASN A 238 4.89 -7.24 12.18
N CYS A 239 3.99 -6.71 13.01
CA CYS A 239 3.35 -7.52 14.04
C CYS A 239 2.25 -8.47 13.52
N PHE A 240 1.57 -8.11 12.43
CA PHE A 240 0.33 -8.76 11.98
C PHE A 240 0.43 -9.44 10.61
N GLY A 241 1.38 -9.06 9.78
CA GLY A 241 1.47 -9.36 8.35
C GLY A 241 1.01 -8.18 7.49
N SER A 242 1.67 -7.96 6.36
CA SER A 242 1.26 -6.95 5.35
C SER A 242 0.93 -7.57 3.99
N HIS A 243 1.07 -8.88 3.86
CA HIS A 243 0.76 -9.64 2.64
C HIS A 243 -0.33 -10.66 2.90
N TRP A 244 -1.01 -11.11 1.84
CA TRP A 244 -1.87 -12.30 1.92
C TRP A 244 -1.00 -13.56 2.02
N GLU A 245 -1.47 -14.55 2.77
CA GLU A 245 -0.71 -15.79 2.96
C GLU A 245 -0.48 -16.53 1.64
N ALA A 246 0.79 -16.77 1.30
CA ALA A 246 1.16 -17.19 -0.04
C ALA A 246 0.66 -18.60 -0.41
N VAL A 247 0.72 -19.55 0.53
CA VAL A 247 0.36 -20.95 0.28
C VAL A 247 -1.13 -21.13 -0.04
N SER A 248 -1.97 -20.26 0.49
CA SER A 248 -3.42 -20.29 0.36
C SER A 248 -3.89 -19.59 -0.91
N PHE A 249 -3.21 -18.51 -1.32
CA PHE A 249 -3.67 -17.67 -2.44
C PHE A 249 -2.96 -17.92 -3.78
N PHE A 250 -1.80 -18.57 -3.79
CA PHE A 250 -1.00 -18.79 -5.02
C PHE A 250 -0.81 -20.27 -5.38
N ARG A 251 -1.77 -21.13 -5.00
CA ARG A 251 -1.84 -22.53 -5.45
C ARG A 251 -2.94 -22.77 -6.48
#